data_AF-A0A9X2H230-F1
#
_entry.id   AF-A0A9X2H230-F1
#
_cell.length_a   1.000
_cell.length_b   1.000
_cell.length_c   1.000
_cell.angle_alpha   90.00
_cell.angle_beta   90.00
_cell.angle_gamma   90.00
#
_symmetry.space_group_name_H-M   'P 1'
#
loop_
_entity.id
_entity.type
_entity.pdbx_description
1 polymer ?
#
loop_
_entity_poly.entity_id
_entity_poly.type
_entity_poly.pdbx_seq_one_letter_code
_entity_poly.pdbx_strand_id
1 'polypeptide(L)'
;MLTLFVGALAFQASLSASQAEMHDKAEGTPNRAGSMIMGQQMVGPGLMMPSMDPERGRKLFASKGCVVCHAVNGVGGEDASPLDAATMPRPMNPFEFSARMWRGAEAMIYLQREELGEQIEFTGDELADIIAFVHDSEEQAKFSEADVPARMKDLMQHMEEGEAHEDEEGGHDADKPRE
;
A
#
# COMPACT_ATOMS: atom_id res chain seq x y z
N MET A 1 46.15 9.76 48.01
CA MET A 1 46.14 11.24 47.93
C MET A 1 45.63 11.58 46.54
N LEU A 2 44.60 12.38 46.27
CA LEU A 2 43.74 13.26 47.06
C LEU A 2 42.57 13.68 46.12
N THR A 3 41.33 13.63 46.62
CA THR A 3 40.16 14.50 46.30
C THR A 3 39.60 14.67 44.87
N LEU A 4 38.39 14.08 44.69
CA LEU A 4 37.12 14.61 44.15
C LEU A 4 37.05 16.10 43.70
N PHE A 5 36.38 16.35 42.58
CA PHE A 5 35.29 17.35 42.51
C PHE A 5 34.27 16.99 41.41
N VAL A 6 33.03 16.74 41.85
CA VAL A 6 31.81 16.61 41.05
C VAL A 6 31.24 18.02 40.84
N GLY A 7 30.81 18.36 39.63
CA GLY A 7 30.19 19.65 39.32
C GLY A 7 29.10 19.51 38.28
N ALA A 8 27.88 19.21 38.74
CA ALA A 8 26.65 19.27 37.95
C ALA A 8 26.24 20.74 37.72
N LEU A 9 26.03 21.13 36.47
CA LEU A 9 25.40 22.41 36.14
C LEU A 9 23.89 22.19 35.96
N ALA A 10 23.15 22.71 36.93
CA ALA A 10 21.69 22.71 36.97
C ALA A 10 21.09 23.86 36.15
N PHE A 11 20.17 23.48 35.27
CA PHE A 11 18.84 24.05 35.06
C PHE A 11 18.58 25.51 35.48
N GLN A 12 18.31 26.37 34.50
CA GLN A 12 17.48 27.57 34.70
C GLN A 12 16.39 27.61 33.63
N ALA A 13 15.16 27.29 34.05
CA ALA A 13 13.93 27.55 33.31
C ALA A 13 13.44 28.96 33.65
N SER A 14 13.17 29.77 32.62
CA SER A 14 12.52 31.08 32.74
C SER A 14 11.01 30.88 32.57
N LEU A 15 10.24 31.07 33.64
CA LEU A 15 8.80 31.27 33.60
C LEU A 15 8.54 32.77 33.75
N SER A 16 7.82 33.37 32.80
CA SER A 16 7.12 34.64 33.04
C SER A 16 5.62 34.40 32.87
N ALA A 17 4.89 34.57 33.97
CA ALA A 17 3.45 34.58 34.02
C ALA A 17 2.99 36.04 34.08
N SER A 18 2.04 36.42 33.23
CA SER A 18 1.23 37.62 33.39
C SER A 18 -0.19 37.28 32.98
N GLN A 19 -1.09 37.17 33.96
CA GLN A 19 -2.53 37.17 33.77
C GLN A 19 -3.10 38.45 34.38
N ALA A 20 -3.92 39.15 33.59
CA ALA A 20 -5.09 39.95 33.98
C ALA A 20 -5.63 40.60 32.68
N GLU A 21 -6.91 40.76 32.39
CA GLU A 21 -8.19 40.36 32.96
C GLU A 21 -9.25 40.57 31.84
N MET A 22 -10.37 39.88 31.99
CA MET A 22 -11.57 39.83 31.15
C MET A 22 -12.26 41.19 30.88
N HIS A 23 -12.84 41.35 29.69
CA HIS A 23 -14.05 42.18 29.51
C HIS A 23 -14.99 41.54 28.47
N ASP A 24 -16.15 41.17 29.00
CA ASP A 24 -17.37 40.70 28.36
C ASP A 24 -17.98 41.74 27.41
N LYS A 25 -18.46 41.29 26.25
CA LYS A 25 -19.60 41.88 25.53
C LYS A 25 -20.15 40.88 24.52
N ALA A 26 -21.20 40.16 24.92
CA ALA A 26 -22.18 39.58 24.02
C ALA A 26 -23.21 40.66 23.62
N GLU A 27 -23.57 40.70 22.33
CA GLU A 27 -24.95 40.86 21.82
C GLU A 27 -24.97 41.02 20.28
N GLY A 28 -25.86 40.27 19.59
CA GLY A 28 -26.45 40.69 18.31
C GLY A 28 -26.20 39.82 17.06
N THR A 29 -27.00 38.77 16.85
CA THR A 29 -27.19 38.05 15.56
C THR A 29 -27.96 38.91 14.54
N PRO A 30 -27.87 38.69 13.20
CA PRO A 30 -28.66 37.62 12.57
C PRO A 30 -28.07 36.96 11.29
N ASN A 31 -28.53 35.74 11.06
CA ASN A 31 -28.79 35.10 9.76
C ASN A 31 -27.66 34.95 8.75
N ARG A 32 -27.13 33.72 8.65
CA ARG A 32 -26.86 33.09 7.36
C ARG A 32 -27.55 31.73 7.30
N ALA A 33 -28.79 31.75 6.83
CA ALA A 33 -29.28 30.66 6.01
C ALA A 33 -28.35 30.59 4.78
N GLY A 34 -27.53 29.55 4.72
CA GLY A 34 -26.53 29.37 3.68
C GLY A 34 -26.25 27.90 3.51
N SER A 35 -27.08 27.26 2.69
CA SER A 35 -26.81 26.08 1.87
C SER A 35 -25.77 25.09 2.39
N MET A 36 -26.24 23.91 2.83
CA MET A 36 -25.40 22.72 2.89
C MET A 36 -24.91 22.42 1.47
N ILE A 37 -23.68 22.82 1.13
CA ILE A 37 -22.96 22.21 0.02
C ILE A 37 -22.41 20.89 0.58
N MET A 38 -23.19 19.82 0.40
CA MET A 38 -22.69 18.45 0.48
C MET A 38 -21.86 18.21 -0.78
N GLY A 39 -20.53 18.24 -0.65
CA GLY A 39 -19.62 17.87 -1.75
C GLY A 39 -18.28 18.60 -1.69
N GLN A 40 -17.22 17.83 -1.49
CA GLN A 40 -15.81 18.23 -1.51
C GLN A 40 -15.30 18.97 -0.26
N GLN A 41 -14.84 18.21 0.73
CA GLN A 41 -13.98 18.73 1.79
C GLN A 41 -12.60 19.04 1.18
N MET A 42 -12.32 20.32 0.91
CA MET A 42 -10.99 20.77 0.49
C MET A 42 -10.01 20.62 1.67
N VAL A 43 -9.14 19.61 1.62
CA VAL A 43 -8.07 19.39 2.59
C VAL A 43 -6.79 20.05 2.09
N GLY A 44 -6.35 21.15 2.73
CA GLY A 44 -5.04 21.77 2.45
C GLY A 44 -4.87 22.28 1.00
N PRO A 45 -3.67 22.69 0.56
CA PRO A 45 -3.49 23.47 -0.66
C PRO A 45 -3.87 22.64 -1.89
N GLY A 46 -5.10 22.80 -2.38
CA GLY A 46 -5.55 22.31 -3.70
C GLY A 46 -5.28 20.84 -3.99
N LEU A 47 -5.12 19.98 -2.97
CA LEU A 47 -4.83 18.57 -3.18
C LEU A 47 -6.13 17.87 -3.57
N MET A 48 -6.22 17.47 -4.83
CA MET A 48 -7.33 16.66 -5.31
C MET A 48 -7.05 15.20 -4.97
N MET A 49 -7.84 14.66 -4.05
CA MET A 49 -7.86 13.21 -3.80
C MET A 49 -8.86 12.56 -4.76
N PRO A 50 -8.46 11.53 -5.51
CA PRO A 50 -9.37 10.75 -6.34
C PRO A 50 -10.45 10.08 -5.49
N SER A 51 -11.57 9.72 -6.12
CA SER A 51 -12.58 8.88 -5.48
C SER A 51 -12.00 7.49 -5.22
N MET A 52 -12.37 6.88 -4.10
CA MET A 52 -11.92 5.56 -3.69
C MET A 52 -13.12 4.61 -3.67
N ASP A 53 -13.17 3.68 -4.63
CA ASP A 53 -14.22 2.68 -4.77
C ASP A 53 -13.63 1.26 -4.63
N PRO A 54 -13.86 0.57 -3.50
CA PRO A 54 -13.29 -0.76 -3.29
C PRO A 54 -13.88 -1.82 -4.23
N GLU A 55 -15.12 -1.68 -4.71
CA GLU A 55 -15.70 -2.63 -5.66
C GLU A 55 -15.01 -2.55 -7.03
N ARG A 56 -14.74 -1.32 -7.50
CA ARG A 56 -13.91 -1.10 -8.68
C ARG A 56 -12.48 -1.58 -8.44
N GLY A 57 -11.94 -1.33 -7.24
CA GLY A 57 -10.63 -1.79 -6.81
C GLY A 57 -10.46 -3.30 -6.89
N ARG A 58 -11.45 -4.07 -6.44
CA ARG A 58 -11.46 -5.54 -6.52
C ARG A 58 -11.31 -6.04 -7.96
N LYS A 59 -12.06 -5.45 -8.88
CA LYS A 59 -12.00 -5.79 -10.32
C LYS A 59 -10.65 -5.40 -10.92
N LEU A 60 -10.12 -4.24 -10.55
CA LEU A 60 -8.83 -3.76 -11.01
C LEU A 60 -7.67 -4.61 -10.48
N PHE A 61 -7.71 -5.02 -9.21
CA PHE A 61 -6.72 -5.90 -8.59
C PHE A 61 -6.53 -7.20 -9.40
N ALA A 62 -7.64 -7.84 -9.76
CA ALA A 62 -7.59 -9.06 -10.57
C ALA A 62 -7.19 -8.77 -12.02
N SER A 63 -7.81 -7.77 -12.66
CA SER A 63 -7.62 -7.54 -14.09
C SER A 63 -6.30 -6.85 -14.45
N LYS A 64 -5.69 -6.06 -13.57
CA LYS A 64 -4.37 -5.45 -13.81
C LYS A 64 -3.23 -6.45 -13.60
N GLY A 65 -3.49 -7.59 -12.96
CA GLY A 65 -2.50 -8.66 -12.74
C GLY A 65 -1.89 -8.66 -11.34
N CYS A 66 -2.37 -7.83 -10.41
CA CYS A 66 -1.87 -7.83 -9.03
C CYS A 66 -2.08 -9.20 -8.36
N VAL A 67 -3.22 -9.84 -8.65
CA VAL A 67 -3.58 -11.17 -8.13
C VAL A 67 -2.60 -12.27 -8.54
N VAL A 68 -1.84 -12.09 -9.63
CA VAL A 68 -0.90 -13.11 -10.12
C VAL A 68 0.20 -13.38 -9.09
N CYS A 69 0.66 -12.36 -8.37
CA CYS A 69 1.73 -12.50 -7.38
C CYS A 69 1.25 -12.26 -5.93
N HIS A 70 0.18 -11.49 -5.74
CA HIS A 70 -0.33 -11.14 -4.41
C HIS A 70 -1.65 -11.85 -4.11
N ALA A 71 -1.69 -12.61 -3.03
CA ALA A 71 -2.93 -13.19 -2.53
C ALA A 71 -3.79 -12.19 -1.71
N VAL A 72 -5.11 -12.39 -1.75
CA VAL A 72 -6.10 -11.80 -0.84
C VAL A 72 -7.04 -12.92 -0.37
N ASN A 73 -7.13 -13.14 0.94
CA ASN A 73 -7.88 -14.21 1.58
C ASN A 73 -7.57 -15.60 0.98
N GLY A 74 -6.31 -15.82 0.57
CA GLY A 74 -5.84 -17.06 -0.06
C GLY A 74 -6.21 -17.22 -1.54
N VAL A 75 -6.69 -16.16 -2.20
CA VAL A 75 -6.94 -16.13 -3.66
C VAL A 75 -5.86 -15.29 -4.33
N GLY A 76 -5.12 -15.91 -5.25
CA GLY A 76 -3.98 -15.32 -5.97
C GLY A 76 -2.67 -16.06 -5.72
N GLY A 77 -1.58 -15.56 -6.28
CA GLY A 77 -0.25 -16.15 -6.13
C GLY A 77 0.44 -15.84 -4.80
N GLU A 78 1.57 -16.51 -4.58
CA GLU A 78 2.34 -16.49 -3.33
C GLU A 78 3.73 -15.85 -3.47
N ASP A 79 4.13 -15.39 -4.67
CA ASP A 79 5.45 -14.82 -4.95
C ASP A 79 5.69 -13.46 -4.26
N ALA A 80 4.61 -12.81 -3.84
CA ALA A 80 4.65 -11.57 -3.11
C ALA A 80 3.77 -11.63 -1.86
N SER A 81 4.07 -10.74 -0.91
CA SER A 81 3.35 -10.70 0.37
C SER A 81 1.84 -10.51 0.15
N PRO A 82 0.97 -11.21 0.90
CA PRO A 82 -0.46 -11.07 0.78
C PRO A 82 -0.90 -9.65 1.14
N LEU A 83 -2.00 -9.21 0.54
CA LEU A 83 -2.56 -7.86 0.71
C LEU A 83 -3.87 -7.88 1.51
N ASP A 84 -3.97 -8.77 2.50
CA ASP A 84 -5.12 -8.88 3.38
C ASP A 84 -5.30 -7.61 4.23
N ALA A 85 -6.50 -7.02 4.15
CA ALA A 85 -6.88 -5.85 4.93
C ALA A 85 -6.74 -6.09 6.45
N ALA A 86 -6.88 -7.34 6.90
CA ALA A 86 -6.70 -7.74 8.29
C ALA A 86 -5.28 -7.49 8.84
N THR A 87 -4.27 -7.47 7.95
CA THR A 87 -2.85 -7.25 8.31
C THR A 87 -2.35 -5.86 7.95
N MET A 88 -3.17 -5.06 7.26
CA MET A 88 -2.80 -3.71 6.86
C MET A 88 -2.84 -2.73 8.05
N PRO A 89 -1.88 -1.79 8.14
CA PRO A 89 -1.91 -0.74 9.15
C PRO A 89 -3.21 0.09 9.08
N ARG A 90 -3.76 0.44 10.24
CA ARG A 90 -4.93 1.31 10.37
C ARG A 90 -4.54 2.61 11.10
N PRO A 91 -5.10 3.78 10.72
CA PRO A 91 -6.04 3.99 9.62
C PRO A 91 -5.38 3.81 8.23
N MET A 92 -6.19 3.59 7.18
CA MET A 92 -5.71 3.54 5.80
C MET A 92 -4.89 4.80 5.49
N ASN A 93 -3.68 4.61 4.96
CA ASN A 93 -2.83 5.70 4.49
C ASN A 93 -2.43 5.43 3.03
N PRO A 94 -3.11 6.06 2.05
CA PRO A 94 -2.82 5.84 0.64
C PRO A 94 -1.40 6.24 0.25
N PHE A 95 -0.85 7.30 0.87
CA PHE A 95 0.50 7.77 0.57
C PHE A 95 1.56 6.78 1.04
N GLU A 96 1.38 6.17 2.21
CA GLU A 96 2.30 5.13 2.70
C GLU A 96 2.19 3.86 1.86
N PHE A 97 0.99 3.49 1.40
CA PHE A 97 0.83 2.37 0.47
C PHE A 97 1.60 2.62 -0.83
N SER A 98 1.42 3.79 -1.45
CA SER A 98 2.18 4.17 -2.66
C SER A 98 3.69 4.23 -2.39
N ALA A 99 4.12 4.72 -1.22
CA ALA A 99 5.54 4.73 -0.86
C ALA A 99 6.13 3.33 -0.71
N ARG A 100 5.35 2.36 -0.20
CA ARG A 100 5.76 0.94 -0.13
C ARG A 100 5.91 0.34 -1.52
N MET A 101 4.95 0.58 -2.41
CA MET A 101 5.07 0.16 -3.82
C MET A 101 6.31 0.77 -4.48
N TRP A 102 6.59 2.06 -4.25
CA TRP A 102 7.78 2.72 -4.78
C TRP A 102 9.08 2.08 -4.27
N ARG A 103 9.15 1.74 -2.97
CA ARG A 103 10.31 1.04 -2.41
C ARG A 103 10.49 -0.37 -2.97
N GLY A 104 9.41 -1.04 -3.34
CA GLY A 104 9.42 -2.37 -3.98
C GLY A 104 9.47 -2.35 -5.50
N ALA A 105 9.52 -1.17 -6.13
CA ALA A 105 9.24 -1.03 -7.56
C ALA A 105 10.21 -1.81 -8.45
N GLU A 106 11.51 -1.87 -8.12
CA GLU A 106 12.49 -2.60 -8.93
C GLU A 106 12.14 -4.10 -9.01
N ALA A 107 11.93 -4.74 -7.86
CA ALA A 107 11.56 -6.15 -7.78
C ALA A 107 10.21 -6.42 -8.44
N MET A 108 9.21 -5.56 -8.18
CA MET A 108 7.90 -5.68 -8.81
C MET A 108 7.97 -5.54 -10.33
N ILE A 109 8.72 -4.57 -10.86
CA ILE A 109 8.85 -4.34 -12.32
C ILE A 109 9.58 -5.51 -12.99
N TYR A 110 10.60 -6.07 -12.34
CA TYR A 110 11.28 -7.26 -12.84
C TYR A 110 10.30 -8.43 -12.98
N LEU A 111 9.62 -8.81 -11.89
CA LEU A 111 8.64 -9.90 -11.92
C LEU A 111 7.46 -9.63 -12.86
N GLN A 112 6.97 -8.40 -12.94
CA GLN A 112 5.91 -8.06 -13.91
C GLN A 112 6.35 -8.29 -15.36
N ARG A 113 7.62 -8.03 -15.71
CA ARG A 113 8.13 -8.29 -17.06
C ARG A 113 8.30 -9.78 -17.34
N GLU A 114 8.73 -10.56 -16.35
CA GLU A 114 8.88 -12.01 -16.49
C GLU A 114 7.51 -12.70 -16.57
N GLU A 115 6.59 -12.38 -15.65
CA GLU A 115 5.30 -13.08 -15.51
C GLU A 115 4.19 -12.49 -16.37
N LEU A 116 4.12 -11.17 -16.52
CA LEU A 116 3.05 -10.48 -17.27
C LEU A 116 3.52 -10.00 -18.65
N GLY A 117 4.82 -10.03 -18.93
CA GLY A 117 5.44 -9.55 -20.17
C GLY A 117 5.63 -8.02 -20.24
N GLU A 118 5.00 -7.25 -19.35
CA GLU A 118 5.12 -5.80 -19.30
C GLU A 118 4.87 -5.25 -17.89
N GLN A 119 5.33 -4.01 -17.66
CA GLN A 119 5.04 -3.30 -16.42
C GLN A 119 3.58 -2.88 -16.36
N ILE A 120 2.95 -3.01 -15.19
CA ILE A 120 1.58 -2.55 -14.97
C ILE A 120 1.56 -1.02 -14.87
N GLU A 121 0.73 -0.39 -15.70
CA GLU A 121 0.48 1.05 -15.67
C GLU A 121 -0.87 1.38 -15.01
N PHE A 122 -0.90 2.47 -14.23
CA PHE A 122 -2.07 2.93 -13.50
C PHE A 122 -2.36 4.41 -13.76
N THR A 123 -3.65 4.73 -13.87
CA THR A 123 -4.11 6.09 -13.60
C THR A 123 -4.19 6.35 -12.09
N GLY A 124 -4.26 7.62 -11.69
CA GLY A 124 -4.44 7.99 -10.28
C GLY A 124 -5.73 7.45 -9.67
N ASP A 125 -6.83 7.41 -10.44
CA ASP A 125 -8.11 6.86 -9.99
C ASP A 125 -8.02 5.34 -9.80
N GLU A 126 -7.45 4.61 -10.77
CA GLU A 126 -7.30 3.16 -10.68
C GLU A 126 -6.47 2.75 -9.45
N LEU A 127 -5.37 3.45 -9.19
CA LEU A 127 -4.55 3.16 -8.02
C LEU A 127 -5.31 3.46 -6.72
N ALA A 128 -6.10 4.53 -6.67
CA ALA A 128 -6.90 4.88 -5.51
C ALA A 128 -7.95 3.82 -5.18
N ASP A 129 -8.62 3.27 -6.19
CA ASP A 129 -9.58 2.18 -6.00
C ASP A 129 -8.93 0.91 -5.52
N ILE A 130 -7.78 0.54 -6.09
CA ILE A 130 -7.01 -0.63 -5.63
C ILE A 130 -6.61 -0.44 -4.17
N ILE A 131 -6.12 0.75 -3.79
CA ILE A 131 -5.81 1.08 -2.39
C ILE A 131 -7.03 0.94 -1.49
N ALA A 132 -8.20 1.39 -1.98
CA ALA A 132 -9.47 1.25 -1.27
C ALA A 132 -9.77 -0.23 -0.99
N PHE A 133 -9.72 -1.06 -2.03
CA PHE A 133 -9.97 -2.49 -1.96
C PHE A 133 -9.03 -3.22 -0.99
N VAL A 134 -7.72 -2.99 -1.08
CA VAL A 134 -6.75 -3.74 -0.25
C VAL A 134 -6.82 -3.39 1.25
N HIS A 135 -7.54 -2.34 1.62
CA HIS A 135 -7.82 -1.99 3.03
C HIS A 135 -9.29 -2.23 3.43
N ASP A 136 -10.13 -2.76 2.54
CA ASP A 136 -11.55 -3.01 2.77
C ASP A 136 -11.82 -4.50 2.97
N SER A 137 -11.91 -4.92 4.23
CA SER A 137 -12.16 -6.32 4.58
C SER A 137 -13.53 -6.82 4.13
N GLU A 138 -14.54 -5.95 4.03
CA GLU A 138 -15.89 -6.35 3.62
C GLU A 138 -15.92 -6.65 2.12
N GLU A 139 -15.21 -5.87 1.32
CA GLU A 139 -15.07 -6.12 -0.12
C GLU A 139 -14.11 -7.28 -0.40
N GLN A 140 -13.02 -7.43 0.35
CA GLN A 140 -12.14 -8.59 0.24
C GLN A 140 -12.86 -9.91 0.56
N ALA A 141 -13.84 -9.91 1.46
CA ALA A 141 -14.65 -11.11 1.74
C ALA A 141 -15.51 -11.55 0.53
N LYS A 142 -15.70 -10.68 -0.46
CA LYS A 142 -16.40 -11.00 -1.72
C LYS A 142 -15.45 -11.44 -2.83
N PHE A 143 -14.15 -11.27 -2.64
CA PHE A 143 -13.15 -11.64 -3.65
C PHE A 143 -12.98 -13.15 -3.71
N SER A 144 -13.00 -13.70 -4.92
CA SER A 144 -12.90 -15.14 -5.15
C SER A 144 -12.25 -15.46 -6.49
N GLU A 145 -11.93 -16.74 -6.71
CA GLU A 145 -11.47 -17.25 -8.00
C GLU A 145 -12.40 -16.88 -9.18
N ALA A 146 -13.68 -16.63 -8.93
CA ALA A 146 -14.62 -16.21 -9.97
C ALA A 146 -14.34 -14.79 -10.50
N ASP A 147 -13.69 -13.93 -9.70
CA ASP A 147 -13.33 -12.56 -10.07
C ASP A 147 -12.05 -12.51 -10.93
N VAL A 148 -11.27 -13.60 -10.97
CA VAL A 148 -10.00 -13.65 -11.70
C VAL A 148 -10.23 -13.97 -13.19
N PRO A 149 -9.81 -13.09 -14.12
CA PRO A 149 -9.96 -13.34 -15.55
C PRO A 149 -9.15 -14.55 -16.02
N ALA A 150 -9.65 -15.27 -17.04
CA ALA A 150 -9.01 -16.48 -17.58
C ALA A 150 -7.50 -16.29 -17.86
N ARG A 151 -7.12 -15.21 -18.55
CA ARG A 151 -5.71 -14.91 -18.84
C ARG A 151 -4.82 -14.87 -17.60
N MET A 152 -5.34 -14.39 -16.46
CA MET A 152 -4.55 -14.29 -15.23
C MET A 152 -4.47 -15.63 -14.51
N LYS A 153 -5.50 -16.48 -14.65
CA LYS A 153 -5.45 -17.87 -14.16
C LYS A 153 -4.42 -18.69 -14.91
N ASP A 154 -4.36 -18.53 -16.22
CA ASP A 154 -3.38 -19.22 -17.05
C ASP A 154 -1.95 -18.86 -16.61
N LEU A 155 -1.69 -17.57 -16.33
CA LEU A 155 -0.40 -17.11 -15.81
C LEU A 155 -0.06 -17.75 -14.45
N MET A 156 -1.00 -17.79 -13.50
CA MET A 156 -0.75 -18.40 -12.18
C MET A 156 -0.51 -19.92 -12.26
N GLN A 157 -1.15 -20.63 -13.20
CA GLN A 157 -0.95 -22.07 -13.37
C GLN A 157 0.43 -22.42 -13.94
N HIS A 158 0.96 -21.59 -14.84
CA HIS A 158 2.30 -21.79 -15.40
C HIS A 158 3.42 -21.64 -14.37
N MET A 159 3.16 -20.96 -13.25
CA MET A 159 4.11 -20.80 -12.15
C MET A 159 4.18 -22.04 -11.26
N GLU A 160 3.04 -22.70 -10.99
CA GLU A 160 2.99 -23.95 -10.23
C GLU A 160 3.69 -25.12 -10.96
N GLU A 161 3.68 -25.12 -12.30
CA GLU A 161 4.34 -26.15 -13.11
C GLU A 161 5.86 -25.94 -13.26
N GLY A 162 6.36 -24.71 -13.08
CA GLY A 162 7.78 -24.36 -13.15
C GLY A 162 8.61 -24.86 -11.96
N GLU A 163 7.97 -25.16 -10.83
CA GLU A 163 8.64 -25.75 -9.66
C GLU A 163 8.84 -27.28 -9.78
N ALA A 164 8.33 -27.92 -10.83
CA ALA A 164 8.34 -29.38 -10.99
C ALA A 164 9.44 -29.95 -11.92
N HIS A 165 10.41 -29.14 -12.38
CA HIS A 165 11.44 -29.62 -13.30
C HIS A 165 12.87 -29.14 -12.95
N GLU A 166 13.49 -29.76 -11.93
CA GLU A 166 14.95 -29.81 -11.78
C GLU A 166 15.48 -31.19 -11.34
N ASP A 167 15.00 -32.28 -11.95
CA ASP A 167 15.76 -33.53 -11.90
C ASP A 167 15.71 -34.29 -13.22
N GLU A 168 16.46 -33.85 -14.25
CA GLU A 168 17.06 -34.77 -15.24
C GLU A 168 18.40 -34.22 -15.80
N GLU A 169 19.48 -34.88 -15.34
CA GLU A 169 20.64 -35.36 -16.11
C GLU A 169 21.69 -34.37 -16.67
N GLY A 170 22.58 -33.93 -15.79
CA GLY A 170 23.93 -33.46 -16.15
C GLY A 170 24.94 -34.61 -16.31
N GLY A 171 24.83 -35.39 -17.39
CA GLY A 171 25.86 -36.35 -17.80
C GLY A 171 27.09 -35.66 -18.41
N HIS A 172 28.07 -35.31 -17.59
CA HIS A 172 29.39 -34.86 -18.06
C HIS A 172 30.19 -36.07 -18.58
N ASP A 173 30.16 -36.28 -19.90
CA ASP A 173 31.06 -37.24 -20.55
C ASP A 173 32.43 -36.58 -20.75
N ALA A 174 33.46 -37.17 -20.14
CA ALA A 174 34.82 -36.71 -20.16
C ALA A 174 35.51 -37.15 -21.46
N ASP A 175 35.77 -36.20 -22.37
CA ASP A 175 36.62 -36.47 -23.53
C ASP A 175 38.08 -36.59 -23.09
N LYS A 176 38.67 -37.77 -23.33
CA LYS A 176 40.04 -38.15 -22.98
C LYS A 176 40.85 -38.16 -24.28
N PRO A 177 42.04 -37.54 -24.34
CA PRO A 177 42.78 -37.46 -25.59
C PRO A 177 43.35 -38.84 -25.97
N ARG A 178 43.21 -39.20 -27.24
CA ARG A 178 43.89 -40.36 -27.83
C ARG A 178 45.20 -39.93 -28.50
N GLU A 179 46.15 -40.86 -28.40
CA GLU A 179 47.57 -40.86 -28.73
C GLU A 179 47.92 -40.55 -30.20
#